data_AF-Q386J3-F1
#
_entry.id   AF-Q386J3-F1
#
_cell.length_a   1.000
_cell.length_b   1.000
_cell.length_c   1.000
_cell.angle_alpha   90.00
_cell.angle_beta   90.00
_cell.angle_gamma   90.00
#
_symmetry.space_group_name_H-M   'P 1'
#
loop_
_entity.id
_entity.type
_entity.pdbx_description
1 polymer ?
#
loop_
_entity_poly.entity_id
_entity_poly.type
_entity_poly.pdbx_seq_one_letter_code
_entity_poly.pdbx_strand_id
1 'polypeptide(L)'
;MGDFTREDEYQLDTLRAARDCGNLSPGEFESLQYLERKYDAFIEDGIRKLERMAPQSARREHMLPFVFISWPALWSLLTLLLVTFYLLTYGQQGILVQTLLRWQVCLAALMLLASTPLTFTRCRDRRFVEVGVLVAFMMFSGVFMLTSLWVIHHLRSLSDSEWDINTCVIVGVANSSLMLLSGLLLMKVLEM
;
A
#
# COMPACT_ATOMS: atom_id res chain seq x y z
N MET A 1 3.13 -43.05 -13.67
CA MET A 1 3.53 -42.22 -14.83
C MET A 1 4.93 -41.71 -14.52
N GLY A 2 5.91 -41.95 -15.38
CA GLY A 2 7.25 -41.38 -15.19
C GLY A 2 7.23 -39.85 -15.33
N ASP A 3 8.22 -39.16 -14.78
CA ASP A 3 8.33 -37.70 -14.90
C ASP A 3 8.36 -37.27 -16.37
N PHE A 4 7.75 -36.12 -16.68
CA PHE A 4 7.84 -35.51 -18.01
C PHE A 4 9.26 -34.95 -18.19
N THR A 5 9.98 -35.49 -19.16
CA THR A 5 11.38 -35.16 -19.42
C THR A 5 11.50 -34.27 -20.65
N ARG A 6 12.68 -33.70 -20.84
CA ARG A 6 12.97 -32.87 -22.02
C ARG A 6 12.90 -33.67 -23.33
N GLU A 7 13.20 -34.97 -23.29
CA GLU A 7 13.06 -35.86 -24.45
C GLU A 7 11.59 -36.09 -24.81
N ASP A 8 10.70 -36.21 -23.81
CA ASP A 8 9.25 -36.28 -24.04
C ASP A 8 8.72 -35.00 -24.70
N GLU A 9 9.25 -33.83 -24.31
CA GLU A 9 8.88 -32.54 -24.90
C GLU A 9 9.25 -32.48 -26.39
N TYR A 10 10.47 -32.87 -26.75
CA TYR A 10 10.88 -32.94 -28.15
C TYR A 10 10.04 -33.93 -28.95
N GLN A 11 9.73 -35.10 -28.39
CA GLN A 11 8.88 -36.09 -29.05
C GLN A 11 7.45 -35.56 -29.24
N LEU A 12 6.89 -34.91 -28.23
CA LEU A 12 5.57 -34.29 -28.31
C LEU A 12 5.51 -33.24 -29.43
N ASP A 13 6.52 -32.36 -29.52
CA ASP A 13 6.57 -31.32 -30.55
C ASP A 13 6.72 -31.91 -31.96
N THR A 14 7.56 -32.94 -32.12
CA THR A 14 7.69 -33.63 -33.43
C THR A 14 6.40 -34.31 -33.86
N LEU A 15 5.69 -34.97 -32.93
CA LEU A 15 4.43 -35.62 -33.22
C LEU A 15 3.30 -34.62 -33.48
N ARG A 16 3.27 -33.47 -32.78
CA ARG A 16 2.34 -32.38 -33.09
C ARG A 16 2.58 -31.78 -34.46
N ALA A 17 3.85 -31.54 -34.82
CA ALA A 17 4.20 -31.08 -36.16
C ALA A 17 3.81 -32.10 -37.24
N ALA A 18 4.03 -33.39 -36.99
CA ALA A 18 3.61 -34.45 -37.92
C ALA A 18 2.07 -34.55 -38.05
N ARG A 19 1.33 -34.28 -36.96
CA ARG A 19 -0.14 -34.24 -36.95
C ARG A 19 -0.65 -33.10 -37.82
N ASP A 20 -0.06 -31.92 -37.68
CA ASP A 20 -0.44 -30.73 -38.43
C ASP A 20 -0.14 -30.87 -39.94
N CYS A 21 0.85 -31.70 -40.29
CA CYS A 21 1.16 -32.09 -41.67
C CYS A 21 0.28 -33.25 -42.20
N GLY A 22 -0.63 -33.82 -41.39
CA GLY A 22 -1.51 -34.92 -41.79
C GLY A 22 -0.83 -36.29 -41.94
N ASN A 23 0.45 -36.42 -41.56
CA ASN A 23 1.26 -37.61 -41.75
C ASN A 23 1.46 -38.35 -40.43
N LEU A 24 0.36 -38.67 -39.72
CA LEU A 24 0.44 -39.47 -38.50
C LEU A 24 -0.03 -40.90 -38.76
N SER A 25 0.83 -41.87 -38.47
CA SER A 25 0.45 -43.27 -38.39
C SER A 25 -0.42 -43.52 -37.15
N PRO A 26 -1.28 -44.56 -37.14
CA PRO A 26 -2.12 -44.87 -35.99
C PRO A 26 -1.31 -45.14 -34.70
N GLY A 27 -0.11 -45.72 -34.81
CA GLY A 27 0.79 -45.91 -33.66
C GLY A 27 1.38 -44.61 -33.11
N GLU A 28 1.67 -43.65 -33.99
CA GLU A 28 2.11 -42.30 -33.58
C GLU A 28 0.98 -41.48 -32.94
N PHE A 29 -0.27 -41.80 -33.28
CA PHE A 29 -1.43 -41.15 -32.66
C PHE A 29 -1.61 -41.58 -31.20
N GLU A 30 -1.41 -42.87 -30.91
CA GLU A 30 -1.42 -43.38 -29.53
C GLU A 30 -0.28 -42.80 -28.70
N SER A 31 0.93 -42.69 -29.26
CA SER A 31 2.06 -42.08 -28.56
C SER A 31 1.87 -40.58 -28.33
N LEU A 32 1.29 -39.85 -29.29
CA LEU A 32 0.90 -38.45 -29.11
C LEU A 32 -0.12 -38.28 -27.98
N GLN A 33 -1.21 -39.07 -27.96
CA GLN A 33 -2.19 -39.01 -26.85
C GLN A 33 -1.56 -39.32 -25.49
N TYR A 34 -0.64 -40.28 -25.44
CA TYR A 34 0.06 -40.63 -24.21
C TYR A 34 0.94 -39.47 -23.72
N LEU A 35 1.71 -38.86 -24.62
CA LEU A 35 2.56 -37.71 -24.32
C LEU A 35 1.75 -36.47 -23.93
N GLU A 36 0.61 -36.21 -24.56
CA GLU A 36 -0.29 -35.11 -24.19
C GLU A 36 -0.83 -35.28 -22.76
N ARG A 37 -1.31 -36.47 -22.39
CA ARG A 37 -1.74 -36.74 -21.01
C ARG A 37 -0.60 -36.58 -20.00
N LYS A 38 0.61 -36.98 -20.38
CA LYS A 38 1.80 -36.83 -19.53
C LYS A 38 2.17 -35.35 -19.35
N TYR A 39 2.03 -34.54 -20.40
CA TYR A 39 2.25 -33.09 -20.37
C TYR A 39 1.20 -32.36 -19.54
N ASP A 40 -0.08 -32.70 -19.68
CA ASP A 40 -1.17 -32.12 -18.87
C ASP A 40 -0.95 -32.39 -17.37
N ALA A 41 -0.55 -33.62 -17.02
CA ALA A 41 -0.23 -33.97 -15.64
C ALA A 41 0.99 -33.18 -15.11
N PHE A 42 2.00 -32.94 -15.95
CA PHE A 42 3.16 -32.12 -15.60
C PHE A 42 2.77 -30.65 -15.36
N ILE A 43 1.93 -30.07 -16.23
CA ILE A 43 1.41 -28.72 -16.04
C ILE A 43 0.57 -28.62 -14.77
N GLU A 44 -0.33 -29.58 -14.54
CA GLU A 44 -1.18 -29.57 -13.35
C GLU A 44 -0.35 -29.62 -12.06
N ASP A 45 0.69 -30.47 -12.02
CA ASP A 45 1.59 -30.55 -10.88
C ASP A 45 2.45 -29.28 -10.73
N GLY A 46 2.86 -28.67 -11.85
CA GLY A 46 3.52 -27.37 -11.89
C GLY A 46 2.65 -26.24 -11.32
N ILE A 47 1.37 -26.18 -11.70
CA ILE A 47 0.39 -25.23 -11.17
C ILE A 47 0.18 -25.47 -9.68
N ARG A 48 0.02 -26.73 -9.24
CA ARG A 48 -0.12 -27.06 -7.80
C ARG A 48 1.12 -26.67 -7.00
N LYS A 49 2.32 -26.85 -7.54
CA LYS A 49 3.58 -26.41 -6.92
C LYS A 49 3.66 -24.89 -6.86
N LEU A 50 3.25 -24.18 -7.92
CA LEU A 50 3.14 -22.72 -7.95
C LEU A 50 2.13 -22.21 -6.92
N GLU A 51 0.96 -22.83 -6.79
CA GLU A 51 -0.02 -22.49 -5.75
C GLU A 51 0.51 -22.71 -4.33
N ARG A 52 1.38 -23.71 -4.13
CA ARG A 52 2.06 -23.95 -2.84
C ARG A 52 3.20 -22.97 -2.57
N MET A 53 3.84 -22.45 -3.61
CA MET A 53 4.92 -21.45 -3.51
C MET A 53 4.40 -20.01 -3.47
N ALA A 54 3.21 -19.76 -4.03
CA ALA A 54 2.53 -18.49 -3.88
C ALA A 54 2.08 -18.37 -2.41
N PRO A 55 2.51 -17.32 -1.68
CA PRO A 55 2.10 -17.14 -0.30
C PRO A 55 0.57 -17.00 -0.29
N GLN A 56 -0.12 -17.95 0.36
CA GLN A 56 -1.58 -18.01 0.41
C GLN A 56 -2.22 -16.73 0.99
N SER A 57 -1.42 -15.83 1.58
CA SER A 57 -1.84 -14.49 1.97
C SER A 57 -2.22 -13.59 0.79
N ALA A 58 -1.64 -13.77 -0.40
CA ALA A 58 -1.86 -12.89 -1.55
C ALA A 58 -3.31 -12.94 -2.09
N ARG A 59 -4.06 -14.02 -1.85
CA ARG A 59 -5.43 -14.19 -2.41
C ARG A 59 -6.49 -13.33 -1.73
N ARG A 60 -6.20 -12.74 -0.56
CA ARG A 60 -7.08 -11.79 0.15
C ARG A 60 -6.69 -10.32 -0.01
N GLU A 61 -5.51 -10.02 -0.53
CA GLU A 61 -4.97 -8.64 -0.55
C GLU A 61 -5.41 -7.79 -1.75
N HIS A 62 -6.15 -8.35 -2.72
CA HIS A 62 -6.67 -7.59 -3.87
C HIS A 62 -7.99 -6.84 -3.59
N MET A 63 -8.37 -6.65 -2.33
CA MET A 63 -9.34 -5.61 -2.01
C MET A 63 -8.61 -4.26 -2.07
N LEU A 64 -8.96 -3.42 -3.06
CA LEU A 64 -8.52 -2.02 -3.22
C LEU A 64 -8.20 -1.24 -1.93
N PRO A 65 -8.97 -1.35 -0.81
CA PRO A 65 -8.62 -0.69 0.45
C PRO A 65 -7.22 -1.04 1.00
N PHE A 66 -6.69 -2.25 0.76
CA PHE A 66 -5.38 -2.68 1.28
C PHE A 66 -4.20 -1.99 0.61
N VAL A 67 -4.36 -1.51 -0.62
CA VAL A 67 -3.33 -0.74 -1.34
C VAL A 67 -3.21 0.67 -0.75
N PHE A 68 -4.33 1.26 -0.33
CA PHE A 68 -4.35 2.56 0.33
C PHE A 68 -3.78 2.50 1.75
N ILE A 69 -3.82 1.35 2.42
CA ILE A 69 -3.17 1.14 3.72
C ILE A 69 -1.72 0.68 3.48
N SER A 70 -0.89 1.62 3.02
CA SER A 70 0.52 1.40 2.73
C SER A 70 1.39 2.62 3.11
N TRP A 71 2.67 2.38 3.41
CA TRP A 71 3.64 3.44 3.67
C TRP A 71 3.73 4.48 2.54
N PRO A 72 3.75 4.09 1.25
CA PRO A 72 3.71 5.07 0.15
C PRO A 72 2.47 5.97 0.17
N ALA A 73 1.30 5.42 0.52
CA ALA A 73 0.08 6.22 0.65
C ALA A 73 0.14 7.18 1.85
N LEU A 74 0.74 6.76 2.96
CA LEU A 74 0.93 7.62 4.13
C LEU A 74 1.95 8.74 3.84
N TRP A 75 3.03 8.41 3.13
CA TRP A 75 4.02 9.39 2.68
C TRP A 75 3.41 10.39 1.68
N SER A 76 2.61 9.92 0.72
CA SER A 76 1.95 10.80 -0.25
C SER A 76 0.93 11.72 0.42
N LEU A 77 0.15 11.21 1.38
CA LEU A 77 -0.74 12.02 2.21
C LEU A 77 0.04 13.11 2.98
N LEU A 78 1.15 12.75 3.62
CA LEU A 78 2.00 13.69 4.33
C LEU A 78 2.55 14.80 3.41
N THR A 79 3.02 14.46 2.21
CA THR A 79 3.45 15.47 1.22
C THR A 79 2.30 16.38 0.81
N LEU A 80 1.09 15.84 0.60
CA LEU A 80 -0.08 16.64 0.25
C LEU A 80 -0.42 17.62 1.37
N LEU A 81 -0.41 17.16 2.62
CA LEU A 81 -0.67 17.99 3.79
C LEU A 81 0.39 19.07 3.97
N LEU A 82 1.68 18.74 3.81
CA LEU A 82 2.76 19.72 3.85
C LEU A 82 2.52 20.86 2.86
N VAL A 83 2.23 20.51 1.59
CA VAL A 83 1.97 21.51 0.54
C VAL A 83 0.72 22.33 0.85
N THR A 84 -0.34 21.69 1.32
CA THR A 84 -1.61 22.36 1.61
C THR A 84 -1.45 23.35 2.77
N PHE A 85 -0.80 22.94 3.86
CA PHE A 85 -0.53 23.84 4.99
C PHE A 85 0.43 24.96 4.62
N TYR A 86 1.45 24.66 3.80
CA TYR A 86 2.35 25.69 3.29
C TYR A 86 1.59 26.74 2.46
N LEU A 87 0.71 26.32 1.54
CA LEU A 87 -0.12 27.25 0.76
C LEU A 87 -1.05 28.08 1.66
N LEU A 88 -1.68 27.45 2.67
CA LEU A 88 -2.55 28.13 3.62
C LEU A 88 -1.80 29.20 4.45
N THR A 89 -0.51 29.02 4.73
CA THR A 89 0.25 30.06 5.47
C THR A 89 0.36 31.40 4.74
N TYR A 90 0.32 31.41 3.41
CA TYR A 90 0.38 32.65 2.61
C TYR A 90 -0.95 33.39 2.55
N GLY A 91 -2.07 32.69 2.72
CA GLY A 91 -3.41 33.28 2.70
C GLY A 91 -3.90 33.77 4.06
N GLN A 92 -3.15 33.55 5.13
CA GLN A 92 -3.63 33.71 6.51
C GLN A 92 -3.16 35.01 7.17
N GLN A 93 -4.10 35.72 7.80
CA GLN A 93 -3.85 36.99 8.50
C GLN A 93 -3.84 36.83 10.04
N GLY A 94 -4.56 35.85 10.58
CA GLY A 94 -4.66 35.63 12.02
C GLY A 94 -3.36 35.07 12.63
N ILE A 95 -2.77 35.78 13.60
CA ILE A 95 -1.51 35.38 14.26
C ILE A 95 -1.61 33.98 14.87
N LEU A 96 -2.72 33.66 15.54
CA LEU A 96 -2.93 32.34 16.16
C LEU A 96 -2.96 31.22 15.11
N VAL A 97 -3.74 31.39 14.05
CA VAL A 97 -3.88 30.39 12.97
C VAL A 97 -2.57 30.25 12.20
N GLN A 98 -1.88 31.36 11.92
CA GLN A 98 -0.58 31.35 11.26
C GLN A 98 0.48 30.61 12.09
N THR A 99 0.47 30.81 13.41
CA THR A 99 1.38 30.08 14.33
C THR A 99 1.06 28.60 14.32
N LEU A 100 -0.22 28.24 14.39
CA LEU A 100 -0.68 26.84 14.32
C LEU A 100 -0.27 26.18 13.00
N LEU A 101 -0.46 26.85 11.86
CA LEU A 101 -0.03 26.36 10.55
C LEU A 101 1.48 26.18 10.45
N ARG A 102 2.29 27.11 10.97
CA ARG A 102 3.75 26.96 10.98
C ARG A 102 4.18 25.72 11.75
N TRP A 103 3.58 25.49 12.91
CA TRP A 103 3.81 24.26 13.67
C TRP A 103 3.41 23.01 12.88
N GLN A 104 2.27 23.04 12.18
CA GLN A 104 1.83 21.94 11.32
C GLN A 104 2.81 21.66 10.17
N VAL A 105 3.34 22.70 9.53
CA VAL A 105 4.34 22.55 8.46
C VAL A 105 5.62 21.91 9.00
N CYS A 106 6.14 22.41 10.13
CA CYS A 106 7.33 21.84 10.77
C CYS A 106 7.12 20.36 11.14
N LEU A 107 5.93 20.02 11.63
CA LEU A 107 5.64 18.67 12.08
C LEU A 107 5.40 17.71 10.91
N ALA A 108 4.68 18.14 9.88
CA ALA A 108 4.54 17.39 8.63
C ALA A 108 5.92 17.14 8.00
N ALA A 109 6.84 18.11 8.04
CA ALA A 109 8.21 17.93 7.59
C ALA A 109 8.98 16.90 8.44
N LEU A 110 8.85 16.94 9.77
CA LEU A 110 9.45 15.96 10.68
C LEU A 110 8.90 14.55 10.45
N MET A 111 7.59 14.41 10.28
CA MET A 111 6.93 13.15 9.95
C MET A 111 7.34 12.64 8.57
N LEU A 112 7.49 13.51 7.58
CA LEU A 112 8.06 13.14 6.28
C LEU A 112 9.48 12.60 6.45
N LEU A 113 10.31 13.29 7.22
CA LEU A 113 11.70 12.88 7.45
C LEU A 113 11.78 11.52 8.14
N ALA A 114 10.87 11.23 9.08
CA ALA A 114 10.76 9.94 9.75
C ALA A 114 10.18 8.83 8.87
N SER A 115 9.20 9.14 8.02
CA SER A 115 8.56 8.16 7.12
C SER A 115 9.40 7.86 5.89
N THR A 116 10.23 8.79 5.41
CA THR A 116 11.10 8.60 4.24
C THR A 116 11.99 7.36 4.34
N PRO A 117 12.75 7.11 5.43
CA PRO A 117 13.52 5.86 5.55
C PRO A 117 12.61 4.63 5.61
N LEU A 118 11.43 4.71 6.22
CA LEU A 118 10.50 3.57 6.28
C LEU A 118 9.88 3.23 4.93
N THR A 119 9.64 4.24 4.08
CA THR A 119 9.08 4.07 2.75
C THR A 119 10.12 3.61 1.73
N PHE A 120 11.35 4.14 1.79
CA PHE A 120 12.36 3.93 0.74
C PHE A 120 13.50 3.00 1.14
N THR A 121 13.61 2.57 2.40
CA THR A 121 14.66 1.64 2.85
C THR A 121 14.08 0.37 3.47
N ARG A 122 14.93 -0.65 3.63
CA ARG A 122 14.58 -1.91 4.33
C ARG A 122 14.44 -1.76 5.85
N CYS A 123 14.41 -0.54 6.39
CA CYS A 123 14.13 -0.32 7.82
C CYS A 123 12.76 -0.90 8.27
N ARG A 124 11.87 -1.19 7.32
CA ARG A 124 10.59 -1.88 7.56
C ARG A 124 10.74 -3.26 8.20
N ASP A 125 11.90 -3.92 8.10
CA ASP A 125 12.12 -5.22 8.73
C ASP A 125 12.14 -5.12 10.27
N ARG A 126 12.35 -3.93 10.84
CA ARG A 126 12.34 -3.71 12.29
C ARG A 126 10.97 -3.25 12.77
N ARG A 127 10.08 -4.22 13.06
CA ARG A 127 8.71 -3.99 13.57
C ARG A 127 8.61 -2.95 14.70
N PHE A 128 9.55 -2.96 15.65
CA PHE A 128 9.57 -1.98 16.74
C PHE A 128 9.68 -0.53 16.27
N VAL A 129 10.48 -0.27 15.22
CA VAL A 129 10.64 1.08 14.67
C VAL A 129 9.38 1.49 13.92
N GLU A 130 8.80 0.57 13.14
CA GLU A 130 7.56 0.80 12.41
C GLU A 130 6.40 1.16 13.36
N VAL A 131 6.20 0.36 14.40
CA VAL A 131 5.20 0.60 15.45
C VAL A 131 5.47 1.91 16.17
N GLY A 132 6.72 2.17 16.58
CA GLY A 132 7.08 3.40 17.29
C GLY A 132 6.78 4.67 16.48
N VAL A 133 7.09 4.66 15.18
CA VAL A 133 6.81 5.80 14.29
C VAL A 133 5.32 5.98 14.06
N LEU A 134 4.55 4.91 13.86
CA LEU A 134 3.10 5.00 13.68
C LEU A 134 2.39 5.50 14.93
N VAL A 135 2.77 5.02 16.11
CA VAL A 135 2.25 5.52 17.38
C VAL A 135 2.61 6.98 17.57
N ALA A 136 3.85 7.39 17.25
CA ALA A 136 4.24 8.79 17.30
C ALA A 136 3.37 9.65 16.36
N PHE A 137 3.10 9.18 15.14
CA PHE A 137 2.25 9.91 14.20
C PHE A 137 0.83 10.08 14.73
N MET A 138 0.23 9.01 15.26
CA MET A 138 -1.09 9.08 15.89
C MET A 138 -1.12 10.07 17.06
N MET A 139 -0.11 10.01 17.94
CA MET A 139 -0.04 10.87 19.11
C MET A 139 0.12 12.34 18.73
N PHE A 140 1.05 12.66 17.83
CA PHE A 140 1.25 14.04 17.38
C PHE A 140 -0.01 14.56 16.67
N SER A 141 -0.59 13.80 15.73
CA SER A 141 -1.83 14.23 15.06
C SER A 141 -3.00 14.38 16.02
N GLY A 142 -3.14 13.52 17.03
CA GLY A 142 -4.16 13.64 18.06
C GLY A 142 -4.02 14.93 18.88
N VAL A 143 -2.80 15.23 19.35
CA VAL A 143 -2.52 16.48 20.08
C VAL A 143 -2.84 17.69 19.22
N PHE A 144 -2.45 17.68 17.95
CA PHE A 144 -2.69 18.79 17.04
C PHE A 144 -4.15 18.95 16.61
N MET A 145 -4.90 17.86 16.54
CA MET A 145 -6.34 17.92 16.38
C MET A 145 -6.98 18.63 17.58
N LEU A 146 -6.58 18.27 18.80
CA LEU A 146 -7.08 18.92 20.02
C LEU A 146 -6.72 20.40 20.08
N THR A 147 -5.50 20.79 19.68
CA THR A 147 -5.13 22.22 19.62
C THR A 147 -5.94 22.96 18.56
N SER A 148 -6.20 22.37 17.39
CA SER A 148 -7.05 22.99 16.37
C SER A 148 -8.49 23.21 16.86
N LEU A 149 -9.06 22.25 17.59
CA LEU A 149 -10.39 22.38 18.19
C LEU A 149 -10.43 23.45 19.28
N TRP A 150 -9.38 23.52 20.10
CA TRP A 150 -9.25 24.56 21.12
C TRP A 150 -9.18 25.96 20.51
N VAL A 151 -8.40 26.12 19.43
CA VAL A 151 -8.31 27.40 18.69
C VAL A 151 -9.65 27.78 18.05
N ILE A 152 -10.37 26.82 17.45
CA ILE A 152 -11.74 27.05 16.93
C ILE A 152 -12.66 27.56 18.04
N HIS A 153 -12.62 26.93 19.21
CA HIS A 153 -13.45 27.35 20.33
C HIS A 153 -13.14 28.79 20.73
N HIS A 154 -11.87 29.18 20.77
CA HIS A 154 -11.46 30.55 21.10
C HIS A 154 -11.83 31.57 20.01
N LEU A 155 -11.74 31.20 18.74
CA LEU A 155 -12.07 32.09 17.63
C LEU A 155 -13.57 32.31 17.50
N ARG A 156 -14.42 31.34 17.90
CA ARG A 156 -15.87 31.42 17.76
C ARG A 156 -16.51 32.66 18.39
N SER A 157 -15.88 33.28 19.38
CA SER A 157 -16.36 34.54 19.99
C SER A 157 -16.03 35.80 19.19
N LEU A 158 -15.20 35.71 18.14
CA LEU A 158 -14.78 36.84 17.30
C LEU A 158 -15.51 36.77 15.95
N SER A 159 -16.33 37.79 15.65
CA SER A 159 -17.19 37.85 14.46
C SER A 159 -16.43 37.79 13.13
N ASP A 160 -15.19 38.26 13.10
CA ASP A 160 -14.43 38.44 11.86
C ASP A 160 -13.49 37.24 11.56
N SER A 161 -13.71 36.09 12.21
CA SER A 161 -12.78 34.95 12.20
C SER A 161 -13.24 33.75 11.35
N GLU A 162 -14.22 33.89 10.46
CA GLU A 162 -14.75 32.75 9.69
C GLU A 162 -13.66 32.03 8.84
N TRP A 163 -12.75 32.79 8.22
CA TRP A 163 -11.64 32.23 7.45
C TRP A 163 -10.62 31.47 8.32
N ASP A 164 -10.40 31.97 9.53
CA ASP A 164 -9.53 31.36 10.53
C ASP A 164 -10.14 30.04 11.02
N ILE A 165 -11.45 30.03 11.30
CA ILE A 165 -12.20 28.83 11.70
C ILE A 165 -12.14 27.78 10.60
N ASN A 166 -12.43 28.14 9.34
CA ASN A 166 -12.39 27.21 8.21
C ASN A 166 -11.00 26.58 8.06
N THR A 167 -9.94 27.36 8.25
CA THR A 167 -8.56 26.86 8.18
C THR A 167 -8.25 25.89 9.31
N CYS A 168 -8.69 26.19 10.53
CA CYS A 168 -8.57 25.24 11.64
C CYS A 168 -9.38 23.96 11.41
N VAL A 169 -10.55 24.03 10.76
CA VAL A 169 -11.33 22.84 10.38
C VAL A 169 -10.57 21.99 9.37
N ILE A 170 -9.98 22.60 8.33
CA ILE A 170 -9.15 21.89 7.34
C ILE A 170 -7.98 21.18 8.05
N VAL A 171 -7.31 21.87 8.97
CA VAL A 171 -6.22 21.28 9.77
C VAL A 171 -6.73 20.14 10.65
N GLY A 172 -7.89 20.27 11.28
CA GLY A 172 -8.50 19.21 12.10
C GLY A 172 -8.83 17.96 11.28
N VAL A 173 -9.44 18.13 10.11
CA VAL A 173 -9.75 17.03 9.18
C VAL A 173 -8.48 16.34 8.70
N ALA A 174 -7.45 17.11 8.35
CA ALA A 174 -6.15 16.59 7.94
C ALA A 174 -5.46 15.76 9.04
N ASN A 175 -5.47 16.23 10.29
CA ASN A 175 -4.90 15.46 11.40
C ASN A 175 -5.72 14.20 11.69
N SER A 176 -7.04 14.27 11.54
CA SER A 176 -7.93 13.12 11.72
C SER A 176 -7.64 12.05 10.67
N SER A 177 -7.49 12.43 9.40
CA SER A 177 -7.17 11.48 8.33
C SER A 177 -5.78 10.87 8.50
N LEU A 178 -4.79 11.65 8.96
CA LEU A 178 -3.46 11.12 9.25
C LEU A 178 -3.51 10.10 10.39
N MET A 179 -4.17 10.45 11.50
CA MET A 179 -4.32 9.56 12.66
C MET A 179 -5.03 8.25 12.27
N LEU A 180 -6.07 8.34 11.44
CA LEU A 180 -6.85 7.19 10.99
C LEU A 180 -6.03 6.29 10.05
N LEU A 181 -5.28 6.88 9.11
CA LEU A 181 -4.41 6.12 8.20
C LEU A 181 -3.25 5.46 8.98
N SER A 182 -2.62 6.17 9.91
CA SER A 182 -1.58 5.61 10.80
C SER A 182 -2.14 4.49 11.67
N GLY A 183 -3.34 4.63 12.21
CA GLY A 183 -4.01 3.60 13.01
C GLY A 183 -4.35 2.35 12.20
N LEU A 184 -4.86 2.51 10.98
CA LEU A 184 -5.10 1.38 10.07
C LEU A 184 -3.80 0.67 9.70
N LEU A 185 -2.73 1.43 9.45
CA LEU A 185 -1.41 0.85 9.18
C LEU A 185 -0.87 0.09 10.40
N LEU A 186 -1.05 0.65 11.60
CA LEU A 186 -0.63 0.03 12.86
C LEU A 186 -1.37 -1.29 13.10
N MET A 187 -2.69 -1.32 12.90
CA MET A 187 -3.49 -2.54 13.00
C MET A 187 -2.98 -3.61 12.03
N LYS A 188 -2.71 -3.22 10.77
CA LYS A 188 -2.16 -4.11 9.76
C LYS A 188 -0.78 -4.67 10.16
N VAL A 189 0.09 -3.85 10.77
CA VAL A 189 1.41 -4.28 11.23
C VAL A 189 1.32 -5.22 12.44
N LEU A 190 0.31 -5.04 13.30
CA LEU A 190 0.08 -5.89 14.48
C LEU A 190 -0.57 -7.23 14.14
N GLU A 191 -1.31 -7.33 13.02
CA GLU A 191 -1.93 -8.58 12.55
C GLU A 191 -0.93 -9.51 11.84
N MET A 192 0.25 -9.02 11.41
CA MET A 192 1.31 -9.80 10.78
C MET A 192 2.33 -10.35 11.78
#